data_AF-A0A951P9N9-F1
#
_entry.id   AF-A0A951P9N9-F1
#
_cell.length_a   1.000
_cell.length_b   1.000
_cell.length_c   1.000
_cell.angle_alpha   90.00
_cell.angle_beta   90.00
_cell.angle_gamma   90.00
#
_symmetry.space_group_name_H-M   'P 1'
#
loop_
_entity.id
_entity.type
_entity.pdbx_description
1 polymer ?
#
loop_
_entity_poly.entity_id
_entity_poly.type
_entity_poly.pdbx_seq_one_letter_code
_entity_poly.pdbx_strand_id
1 'polypeptide(L)'
;MMDSPDSLVYLDGVSKLYATPQGLLPAVRQVTLDVRAGEFYSLLGSSGSGKTTTLRLIGGFEIPDSGRVMLGGEDVTQLPPHRRNLHTVFQNYALFPHLNVAQNIAYPLKIAQLPSAEIKLRVEAALEMFRITGLGERRPAQLSGGQQQRVALARALIGRPKVLLLDEPLSALDAKIREEVRQELRELQRQTNLTFIYVTHDQEEALALSDRVAVMQQGRVEQVGSPREIYDCPASLFVAQFIGKANFLTGRVLQTDPLTVMVQNLPIRASAMGYQPQLDETVTLMIRPEQLQIAESQPDAAPTAVQAATQAAAQLSVNQLSGRVIGDTYVGQLLQVQIETALGRLTATVLGKASLSSEVNLTWLVSACTVIPPALATMPSP
;
A
#
# COMPACT_ATOMS: atom_id res chain seq x y z
N MET A 1 -18.83 18.96 -2.51
CA MET A 1 -18.33 19.82 -1.42
C MET A 1 -17.11 19.11 -0.87
N MET A 2 -16.04 19.84 -0.52
CA MET A 2 -14.90 19.22 0.17
C MET A 2 -15.40 18.68 1.51
N ASP A 3 -15.39 17.35 1.69
CA ASP A 3 -15.88 16.71 2.91
C ASP A 3 -14.92 16.86 4.12
N SER A 4 -13.81 17.59 3.97
CA SER A 4 -12.91 17.89 5.08
C SER A 4 -12.17 19.24 4.88
N PRO A 5 -12.05 20.08 5.92
CA PRO A 5 -11.32 21.35 5.86
C PRO A 5 -9.82 21.20 5.56
N ASP A 6 -9.26 19.99 5.71
CA ASP A 6 -7.83 19.70 5.51
C ASP A 6 -7.50 19.11 4.13
N SER A 7 -8.49 18.98 3.23
CA SER A 7 -8.31 18.42 1.89
C SER A 7 -7.43 19.33 1.01
N LEU A 8 -6.27 18.82 0.59
CA LEU A 8 -5.37 19.53 -0.31
C LEU A 8 -5.53 19.08 -1.76
N VAL A 9 -5.66 17.78 -2.01
CA VAL A 9 -5.97 17.24 -3.34
C VAL A 9 -7.24 16.45 -3.25
N TYR A 10 -8.23 16.83 -4.06
CA TYR A 10 -9.50 16.13 -4.14
C TYR A 10 -9.86 15.79 -5.58
N LEU A 11 -10.14 14.52 -5.83
CA LEU A 11 -10.72 14.04 -7.08
C LEU A 11 -12.20 13.82 -6.87
N ASP A 12 -13.03 14.39 -7.74
CA ASP A 12 -14.48 14.30 -7.70
C ASP A 12 -15.00 13.48 -8.88
N GLY A 13 -15.21 12.18 -8.68
CA GLY A 13 -15.78 11.29 -9.70
C GLY A 13 -15.00 11.27 -11.03
N VAL A 14 -13.67 11.35 -10.96
CA VAL A 14 -12.81 11.52 -12.13
C VAL A 14 -12.80 10.26 -12.99
N SER A 15 -12.98 10.42 -14.31
CA SER A 15 -12.86 9.32 -15.27
C SER A 15 -11.95 9.69 -16.44
N LYS A 16 -11.28 8.67 -16.99
CA LYS A 16 -10.42 8.79 -18.16
C LYS A 16 -10.53 7.54 -19.04
N LEU A 17 -10.81 7.75 -20.31
CA LEU A 17 -10.83 6.79 -21.39
C LEU A 17 -9.68 7.07 -22.36
N TYR A 18 -9.06 6.01 -22.86
CA TYR A 18 -8.09 6.08 -23.96
C TYR A 18 -8.65 5.41 -25.19
N ALA A 19 -8.49 6.04 -26.34
CA ALA A 19 -8.78 5.39 -27.62
C ALA A 19 -7.69 4.35 -27.92
N THR A 20 -8.09 3.11 -28.15
CA THR A 20 -7.24 2.01 -28.61
C THR A 20 -7.79 1.45 -29.93
N PRO A 21 -7.00 0.66 -30.68
CA PRO A 21 -7.49 0.00 -31.88
C PRO A 21 -8.71 -0.93 -31.62
N GLN A 22 -8.89 -1.41 -30.39
CA GLN A 22 -10.02 -2.27 -30.01
C GLN A 22 -11.22 -1.50 -29.41
N GLY A 23 -11.16 -0.17 -29.32
CA GLY A 23 -12.23 0.67 -28.78
C GLY A 23 -11.77 1.61 -27.67
N LEU A 24 -12.69 2.03 -26.80
CA LEU A 24 -12.37 2.90 -25.67
C LEU A 24 -11.96 2.05 -24.46
N LEU A 25 -10.73 2.26 -23.97
CA LEU A 25 -10.20 1.65 -22.76
C LEU A 25 -10.41 2.60 -21.57
N PRO A 26 -11.33 2.31 -20.62
CA PRO A 26 -11.52 3.12 -19.43
C PRO A 26 -10.39 2.86 -18.42
N ALA A 27 -9.38 3.73 -18.41
CA ALA A 27 -8.22 3.62 -17.53
C ALA A 27 -8.50 4.12 -16.10
N VAL A 28 -9.41 5.07 -15.93
CA VAL A 28 -9.87 5.59 -14.63
C VAL A 28 -11.38 5.71 -14.67
N ARG A 29 -12.08 5.22 -13.63
CA ARG A 29 -13.54 5.05 -13.60
C ARG A 29 -14.11 5.64 -12.31
N GLN A 30 -14.65 6.87 -12.40
CA GLN A 30 -15.32 7.58 -11.31
C GLN A 30 -14.52 7.57 -10.00
N VAL A 31 -13.22 7.85 -10.09
CA VAL A 31 -12.33 7.87 -8.94
C VAL A 31 -12.59 9.13 -8.12
N THR A 32 -13.01 8.92 -6.88
CA THR A 32 -13.10 9.95 -5.84
C THR A 32 -12.04 9.67 -4.79
N LEU A 33 -11.19 10.65 -4.51
CA LEU A 33 -10.07 10.54 -3.58
C LEU A 33 -9.89 11.86 -2.83
N ASP A 34 -9.49 11.77 -1.57
CA ASP A 34 -9.18 12.92 -0.72
C ASP A 34 -7.83 12.72 -0.03
N VAL A 35 -6.89 13.61 -0.36
CA VAL A 35 -5.53 13.67 0.20
C VAL A 35 -5.40 14.95 1.03
N ARG A 36 -5.05 14.77 2.30
CA ARG A 36 -4.90 15.83 3.30
C ARG A 36 -3.55 16.52 3.17
N ALA A 37 -3.49 17.78 3.59
CA ALA A 37 -2.21 18.49 3.66
C ALA A 37 -1.22 17.79 4.61
N GLY A 38 0.03 17.61 4.16
CA GLY A 38 1.08 16.93 4.92
C GLY A 38 0.94 15.41 5.00
N GLU A 39 0.05 14.80 4.20
CA GLU A 39 -0.14 13.36 4.17
C GLU A 39 0.84 12.68 3.20
N PHE A 40 1.37 11.51 3.60
CA PHE A 40 1.99 10.57 2.66
C PHE A 40 0.92 9.58 2.17
N TYR A 41 0.40 9.82 0.97
CA TYR A 41 -0.69 9.06 0.38
C TYR A 41 -0.19 8.16 -0.75
N SER A 42 -0.45 6.86 -0.67
CA SER A 42 -0.06 5.94 -1.75
C SER A 42 -1.24 5.46 -2.60
N LEU A 43 -1.04 5.47 -3.91
CA LEU A 43 -1.84 4.71 -4.88
C LEU A 43 -1.14 3.37 -5.11
N LEU A 44 -1.80 2.29 -4.70
CA LEU A 44 -1.29 0.93 -4.77
C LEU A 44 -2.19 0.08 -5.69
N GLY A 45 -1.61 -0.86 -6.45
CA GLY A 45 -2.37 -1.76 -7.30
C GLY A 45 -1.51 -2.43 -8.36
N SER A 46 -2.06 -3.42 -9.06
CA SER A 46 -1.36 -4.15 -10.12
C SER A 46 -1.04 -3.26 -11.34
N SER A 47 -0.21 -3.78 -12.26
CA SER A 47 0.01 -3.11 -13.54
C SER A 47 -1.32 -2.90 -14.28
N GLY A 48 -1.52 -1.72 -14.87
CA GLY A 48 -2.76 -1.36 -15.56
C GLY A 48 -3.95 -1.00 -14.66
N SER A 49 -3.78 -0.89 -13.33
CA SER A 49 -4.88 -0.53 -12.42
C SER A 49 -5.33 0.93 -12.49
N GLY A 50 -4.62 1.80 -13.22
CA GLY A 50 -4.98 3.22 -13.42
C GLY A 50 -4.20 4.22 -12.54
N LYS A 51 -3.21 3.78 -11.75
CA LYS A 51 -2.44 4.63 -10.82
C LYS A 51 -1.71 5.79 -11.52
N THR A 52 -0.85 5.47 -12.49
CA THR A 52 -0.08 6.45 -13.28
C THR A 52 -1.02 7.40 -14.01
N THR A 53 -2.13 6.91 -14.57
CA THR A 53 -3.15 7.77 -15.19
C THR A 53 -3.76 8.73 -14.18
N THR A 54 -4.11 8.25 -12.99
CA THR A 54 -4.65 9.07 -11.90
C THR A 54 -3.64 10.14 -11.46
N LEU A 55 -2.37 9.77 -11.30
CA LEU A 55 -1.28 10.71 -10.98
C LEU A 55 -1.09 11.76 -12.09
N ARG A 56 -1.17 11.36 -13.36
CA ARG A 56 -1.09 12.30 -14.52
C ARG A 56 -2.28 13.25 -14.59
N LEU A 57 -3.48 12.79 -14.22
CA LEU A 57 -4.68 13.63 -14.11
C LEU A 57 -4.52 14.67 -13.01
N ILE A 58 -3.96 14.30 -11.84
CA ILE A 58 -3.62 15.23 -10.76
C ILE A 58 -2.54 16.22 -11.22
N GLY A 59 -1.51 15.74 -11.92
CA GLY A 59 -0.41 16.55 -12.44
C GLY A 59 -0.75 17.45 -13.63
N GLY A 60 -1.90 17.23 -14.27
CA GLY A 60 -2.33 17.98 -15.45
C GLY A 60 -1.67 17.55 -16.76
N PHE A 61 -0.98 16.41 -16.76
CA PHE A 61 -0.42 15.81 -17.96
C PHE A 61 -1.49 15.11 -18.81
N GLU A 62 -2.65 14.86 -18.19
CA GLU A 62 -3.86 14.36 -18.83
C GLU A 62 -5.04 15.21 -18.35
N ILE A 63 -6.03 15.38 -19.24
CA ILE A 63 -7.31 16.02 -18.91
C ILE A 63 -8.35 14.90 -18.71
N PRO A 64 -9.13 14.91 -17.62
CA PRO A 64 -10.18 13.93 -17.41
C PRO A 64 -11.32 14.11 -18.41
N ASP A 65 -11.98 13.02 -18.80
CA ASP A 65 -13.16 13.07 -19.65
C ASP A 65 -14.42 13.47 -18.84
N SER A 66 -14.42 13.19 -17.54
CA SER A 66 -15.47 13.62 -16.61
C SER A 66 -14.92 13.78 -15.19
N GLY A 67 -15.64 14.51 -14.35
CA GLY A 67 -15.27 14.79 -12.97
C GLY A 67 -14.35 16.01 -12.83
N ARG A 68 -13.90 16.28 -11.61
CA ARG A 68 -13.07 17.45 -11.29
C ARG A 68 -11.82 17.09 -10.51
N VAL A 69 -10.75 17.83 -10.78
CA VAL A 69 -9.51 17.81 -10.00
C VAL A 69 -9.42 19.12 -9.24
N MET A 70 -9.44 19.04 -7.92
CA MET A 70 -9.35 20.19 -7.01
C MET A 70 -7.99 20.19 -6.31
N LEU A 71 -7.37 21.36 -6.20
CA LEU A 71 -6.11 21.57 -5.46
C LEU A 71 -6.27 22.78 -4.53
N GLY A 72 -6.24 22.54 -3.21
CA GLY A 72 -6.34 23.60 -2.21
C GLY A 72 -7.62 24.45 -2.31
N GLY A 73 -8.73 23.83 -2.73
CA GLY A 73 -10.03 24.50 -2.91
C GLY A 73 -10.30 25.00 -4.32
N GLU A 74 -9.29 25.05 -5.19
CA GLU A 74 -9.42 25.55 -6.56
C GLU A 74 -9.60 24.40 -7.55
N ASP A 75 -10.53 24.57 -8.50
CA ASP A 75 -10.67 23.64 -9.62
C ASP A 75 -9.50 23.85 -10.60
N VAL A 76 -8.64 22.85 -10.70
CA VAL A 76 -7.45 22.86 -11.57
C VAL A 76 -7.62 21.95 -12.78
N THR A 77 -8.82 21.42 -13.02
CA THR A 77 -9.10 20.38 -14.03
C THR A 77 -8.53 20.72 -15.41
N GLN A 78 -8.72 21.97 -15.86
CA GLN A 78 -8.28 22.46 -17.16
C GLN A 78 -6.92 23.18 -17.12
N LEU A 79 -6.29 23.29 -15.95
CA LEU A 79 -4.99 23.94 -15.84
C LEU A 79 -3.88 23.01 -16.34
N PRO A 80 -2.94 23.52 -17.16
CA PRO A 80 -1.77 22.77 -17.58
C PRO A 80 -0.79 22.55 -16.40
N PRO A 81 0.15 21.59 -16.49
CA PRO A 81 1.02 21.21 -15.38
C PRO A 81 1.79 22.37 -14.74
N HIS A 82 2.35 23.27 -15.56
CA HIS A 82 3.15 24.40 -15.10
C HIS A 82 2.35 25.48 -14.34
N ARG A 83 1.01 25.43 -14.37
CA ARG A 83 0.13 26.31 -13.59
C ARG A 83 -0.44 25.62 -12.34
N ARG A 84 -0.16 24.34 -12.13
CA ARG A 84 -0.55 23.63 -10.92
C ARG A 84 0.57 23.79 -9.90
N ASN A 85 0.25 24.20 -8.67
CA ASN A 85 1.22 24.41 -7.60
C ASN A 85 1.68 23.07 -6.97
N LEU A 86 2.22 22.18 -7.81
CA LEU A 86 2.70 20.84 -7.49
C LEU A 86 3.94 20.53 -8.33
N HIS A 87 4.64 19.46 -7.98
CA HIS A 87 5.74 18.94 -8.81
C HIS A 87 5.61 17.43 -8.99
N THR A 88 6.11 16.92 -10.12
CA THR A 88 6.07 15.49 -10.43
C THR A 88 7.48 14.95 -10.67
N VAL A 89 7.81 13.84 -10.00
CA VAL A 89 8.99 13.04 -10.26
C VAL A 89 8.55 11.77 -10.96
N PHE A 90 8.97 11.64 -12.22
CA PHE A 90 8.65 10.48 -13.06
C PHE A 90 9.62 9.32 -12.79
N GLN A 91 9.22 8.11 -13.18
CA GLN A 91 9.98 6.87 -13.05
C GLN A 91 11.44 6.95 -13.54
N ASN A 92 11.68 7.63 -14.67
CA ASN A 92 13.03 7.79 -15.24
C ASN A 92 13.80 9.00 -14.65
N TYR A 93 13.30 9.59 -13.57
CA TYR A 93 13.76 10.84 -12.93
C TYR A 93 13.69 12.11 -13.81
N ALA A 94 13.58 11.93 -15.13
CA ALA A 94 13.52 12.98 -16.15
C ALA A 94 14.58 14.07 -15.96
N LEU A 95 15.80 13.68 -15.56
CA LEU A 95 16.92 14.62 -15.46
C LEU A 95 17.32 15.10 -16.85
N PHE A 96 17.66 16.39 -16.97
CA PHE A 96 18.13 16.96 -18.22
C PHE A 96 19.57 16.50 -18.47
N PRO A 97 19.83 15.66 -19.50
CA PRO A 97 21.13 15.01 -19.66
C PRO A 97 22.24 15.99 -20.05
N HIS A 98 21.87 17.13 -20.64
CA HIS A 98 22.78 18.19 -21.07
C HIS A 98 23.13 19.18 -19.94
N LEU A 99 22.46 19.11 -18.79
CA LEU A 99 22.72 19.95 -17.63
C LEU A 99 23.50 19.18 -16.57
N ASN A 100 24.37 19.85 -15.82
CA ASN A 100 24.99 19.27 -14.62
C ASN A 100 23.98 19.19 -13.45
N VAL A 101 24.37 18.60 -12.32
CA VAL A 101 23.50 18.46 -11.13
C VAL A 101 23.01 19.80 -10.63
N ALA A 102 23.89 20.78 -10.44
CA ALA A 102 23.52 22.10 -9.93
C ALA A 102 22.55 22.82 -10.87
N GLN A 103 22.74 22.68 -12.19
CA GLN A 103 21.88 23.24 -13.22
C GLN A 103 20.52 22.55 -13.28
N ASN A 104 20.48 21.22 -13.11
CA ASN A 104 19.22 20.48 -13.01
C ASN A 104 18.39 20.99 -11.82
N ILE A 105 19.03 21.11 -10.64
CA ILE A 105 18.38 21.61 -9.43
C ILE A 105 17.95 23.07 -9.58
N ALA A 106 18.80 23.93 -10.16
CA ALA A 106 18.50 25.35 -10.35
C ALA A 106 17.37 25.63 -11.36
N TYR A 107 17.04 24.67 -12.23
CA TYR A 107 16.19 24.89 -13.40
C TYR A 107 14.82 25.52 -13.07
N PRO A 108 14.04 25.04 -12.07
CA PRO A 108 12.75 25.65 -11.74
C PRO A 108 12.88 27.09 -11.25
N LEU A 109 13.95 27.42 -10.52
CA LEU A 109 14.19 28.79 -10.03
C LEU A 109 14.55 29.75 -11.17
N LYS A 110 15.27 29.26 -12.19
CA LYS A 110 15.58 30.04 -13.39
C LYS A 110 14.33 30.36 -14.20
N ILE A 111 13.41 29.40 -14.33
CA ILE A 111 12.12 29.62 -14.99
C ILE A 111 11.29 30.67 -14.24
N ALA A 112 11.32 30.62 -12.90
CA ALA A 112 10.69 31.61 -12.05
C ALA A 112 11.42 32.97 -12.01
N GLN A 113 12.52 33.13 -12.76
CA GLN A 113 13.29 34.37 -12.91
C GLN A 113 13.83 34.93 -11.58
N LEU A 114 14.20 34.05 -10.64
CA LEU A 114 14.82 34.49 -9.38
C LEU A 114 16.23 35.09 -9.61
N PRO A 115 16.70 36.01 -8.75
CA PRO A 115 18.05 36.54 -8.82
C PRO A 115 19.13 35.45 -8.71
N SER A 116 20.19 35.55 -9.50
CA SER A 116 21.28 34.56 -9.55
C SER A 116 21.92 34.26 -8.19
N ALA A 117 22.06 35.28 -7.32
CA ALA A 117 22.60 35.10 -5.97
C ALA A 117 21.70 34.22 -5.09
N GLU A 118 20.38 34.41 -5.19
CA GLU A 118 19.40 33.61 -4.48
C GLU A 118 19.36 32.17 -5.01
N ILE A 119 19.44 31.99 -6.33
CA ILE A 119 19.53 30.67 -6.95
C ILE A 119 20.73 29.90 -6.41
N LYS A 120 21.90 30.53 -6.36
CA LYS A 120 23.13 29.89 -5.87
C LYS A 120 22.97 29.41 -4.42
N LEU A 121 22.46 30.27 -3.54
CA LEU A 121 22.24 29.95 -2.14
C LEU A 121 21.27 28.77 -1.95
N ARG A 122 20.14 28.79 -2.68
CA ARG A 122 19.13 27.72 -2.60
C ARG A 122 19.65 26.40 -3.16
N VAL A 123 20.45 26.43 -4.23
CA VAL A 123 21.07 25.23 -4.81
C VAL A 123 22.10 24.64 -3.85
N GLU A 124 22.94 25.45 -3.22
CA GLU A 124 23.91 24.99 -2.22
C GLU A 124 23.21 24.31 -1.04
N ALA A 125 22.15 24.95 -0.49
CA ALA A 125 21.34 24.37 0.57
C ALA A 125 20.66 23.06 0.15
N ALA A 126 20.17 22.97 -1.09
CA ALA A 126 19.58 21.74 -1.62
C ALA A 126 20.64 20.63 -1.77
N LEU A 127 21.85 20.95 -2.23
CA LEU A 127 22.91 19.94 -2.36
C LEU A 127 23.25 19.31 -1.00
N GLU A 128 23.29 20.12 0.06
CA GLU A 128 23.51 19.67 1.43
C GLU A 128 22.34 18.85 1.96
N MET A 129 21.11 19.38 1.87
CA MET A 129 19.89 18.72 2.34
C MET A 129 19.70 17.32 1.75
N PHE A 130 19.98 17.17 0.45
CA PHE A 130 19.84 15.90 -0.26
C PHE A 130 21.12 15.05 -0.23
N ARG A 131 22.13 15.40 0.58
CA ARG A 131 23.39 14.65 0.74
C ARG A 131 24.07 14.34 -0.60
N ILE A 132 24.13 15.34 -1.48
CA ILE A 132 24.76 15.28 -2.81
C ILE A 132 25.81 16.40 -2.98
N THR A 133 26.32 16.91 -1.86
CA THR A 133 27.44 17.86 -1.82
C THR A 133 28.65 17.32 -2.59
N GLY A 134 29.30 18.18 -3.37
CA GLY A 134 30.43 17.81 -4.23
C GLY A 134 30.06 17.15 -5.56
N LEU A 135 28.77 16.87 -5.81
CA LEU A 135 28.31 16.32 -7.10
C LEU A 135 27.81 17.38 -8.09
N GLY A 136 27.79 18.67 -7.71
CA GLY A 136 27.18 19.77 -8.47
C GLY A 136 27.62 19.86 -9.94
N GLU A 137 28.91 19.61 -10.22
CA GLU A 137 29.47 19.70 -11.57
C GLU A 137 29.34 18.41 -12.41
N ARG A 138 28.89 17.31 -11.79
CA ARG A 138 28.69 16.06 -12.52
C ARG A 138 27.46 16.14 -13.41
N ARG A 139 27.47 15.37 -14.50
CA ARG A 139 26.30 15.12 -15.37
C ARG A 139 25.51 13.91 -14.86
N PRO A 140 24.20 13.80 -15.17
CA PRO A 140 23.37 12.66 -14.75
C PRO A 140 23.96 11.29 -15.06
N ALA A 141 24.60 11.13 -16.22
CA ALA A 141 25.24 9.87 -16.63
C ALA A 141 26.45 9.45 -15.74
N GLN A 142 26.96 10.34 -14.90
CA GLN A 142 28.08 10.09 -13.99
C GLN A 142 27.62 9.79 -12.55
N LEU A 143 26.31 9.62 -12.35
CA LEU A 143 25.68 9.40 -11.05
C LEU A 143 25.12 7.98 -10.95
N SER A 144 25.12 7.41 -9.74
CA SER A 144 24.35 6.20 -9.44
C SER A 144 22.84 6.46 -9.51
N GLY A 145 22.02 5.41 -9.57
CA GLY A 145 20.55 5.54 -9.59
C GLY A 145 20.00 6.31 -8.38
N GLY A 146 20.46 5.99 -7.17
CA GLY A 146 20.07 6.72 -5.95
C GLY A 146 20.55 8.18 -5.95
N GLN A 147 21.71 8.48 -6.52
CA GLN A 147 22.17 9.86 -6.70
C GLN A 147 21.27 10.61 -7.69
N GLN A 148 20.93 10.02 -8.84
CA GLN A 148 20.01 10.64 -9.82
C GLN A 148 18.65 10.94 -9.19
N GLN A 149 18.13 10.02 -8.37
CA GLN A 149 16.89 10.24 -7.66
C GLN A 149 16.98 11.43 -6.69
N ARG A 150 18.05 11.51 -5.89
CA ARG A 150 18.28 12.66 -4.99
C ARG A 150 18.33 13.98 -5.75
N VAL A 151 18.98 14.02 -6.92
CA VAL A 151 18.96 15.21 -7.80
C VAL A 151 17.54 15.54 -8.27
N ALA A 152 16.74 14.53 -8.64
CA ALA A 152 15.38 14.74 -9.09
C ALA A 152 14.45 15.25 -7.98
N LEU A 153 14.59 14.71 -6.77
CA LEU A 153 13.87 15.18 -5.58
C LEU A 153 14.30 16.60 -5.21
N ALA A 154 15.61 16.89 -5.20
CA ALA A 154 16.13 18.23 -4.95
C ALA A 154 15.57 19.26 -5.95
N ARG A 155 15.57 18.92 -7.25
CA ARG A 155 14.97 19.75 -8.29
C ARG A 155 13.47 19.95 -8.06
N ALA A 156 12.75 18.91 -7.64
CA ALA A 156 11.32 19.00 -7.40
C ALA A 156 10.97 19.90 -6.20
N LEU A 157 11.83 19.89 -5.18
CA LEU A 157 11.54 20.51 -3.89
C LEU A 157 12.12 21.91 -3.70
N ILE A 158 13.10 22.31 -4.53
CA ILE A 158 13.71 23.64 -4.44
C ILE A 158 12.70 24.79 -4.63
N GLY A 159 11.63 24.54 -5.38
CA GLY A 159 10.53 25.47 -5.61
C GLY A 159 9.51 25.52 -4.46
N ARG A 160 9.65 24.68 -3.43
CA ARG A 160 8.71 24.51 -2.31
C ARG A 160 7.25 24.31 -2.77
N PRO A 161 6.97 23.28 -3.59
CA PRO A 161 5.60 22.99 -4.05
C PRO A 161 4.71 22.59 -2.87
N LYS A 162 3.39 22.70 -3.01
CA LYS A 162 2.46 22.20 -1.97
C LYS A 162 2.32 20.67 -1.99
N VAL A 163 2.47 20.07 -3.17
CA VAL A 163 2.27 18.63 -3.40
C VAL A 163 3.42 18.08 -4.25
N LEU A 164 3.94 16.92 -3.85
CA LEU A 164 4.89 16.13 -4.61
C LEU A 164 4.24 14.85 -5.11
N LEU A 165 4.22 14.67 -6.43
CA LEU A 165 3.75 13.45 -7.10
C LEU A 165 4.95 12.57 -7.45
N LEU A 166 4.93 11.32 -7.03
CA LEU A 166 6.02 10.35 -7.22
C LEU A 166 5.50 9.13 -7.98
N ASP A 167 5.97 8.92 -9.21
CA ASP A 167 5.51 7.84 -10.10
C ASP A 167 6.54 6.70 -10.15
N GLU A 168 6.33 5.66 -9.34
CA GLU A 168 7.21 4.49 -9.17
C GLU A 168 8.70 4.85 -9.01
N PRO A 169 9.08 5.81 -8.15
CA PRO A 169 10.43 6.37 -8.12
C PRO A 169 11.50 5.37 -7.63
N LEU A 170 11.10 4.21 -7.08
CA LEU A 170 11.99 3.21 -6.50
C LEU A 170 12.11 1.93 -7.34
N SER A 171 11.35 1.80 -8.44
CA SER A 171 11.22 0.54 -9.17
C SER A 171 12.53 0.03 -9.78
N ALA A 172 13.46 0.96 -10.11
CA ALA A 172 14.72 0.65 -10.77
C ALA A 172 15.90 0.41 -9.80
N LEU A 173 15.66 0.46 -8.48
CA LEU A 173 16.70 0.33 -7.46
C LEU A 173 16.78 -1.10 -6.91
N ASP A 174 17.98 -1.55 -6.56
CA ASP A 174 18.17 -2.80 -5.82
C ASP A 174 17.59 -2.72 -4.40
N ALA A 175 17.38 -3.87 -3.77
CA ALA A 175 16.68 -3.97 -2.49
C ALA A 175 17.33 -3.16 -1.36
N LYS A 176 18.68 -3.12 -1.30
CA LYS A 176 19.38 -2.42 -0.22
C LYS A 176 19.25 -0.91 -0.38
N ILE A 177 19.53 -0.40 -1.57
CA ILE A 177 19.40 1.04 -1.85
C ILE A 177 17.94 1.47 -1.73
N ARG A 178 17.00 0.63 -2.16
CA ARG A 178 15.58 0.89 -2.06
C ARG A 178 15.15 1.14 -0.61
N GLU A 179 15.57 0.29 0.33
CA GLU A 179 15.25 0.46 1.74
C GLU A 179 15.83 1.75 2.33
N GLU A 180 17.09 2.06 2.02
CA GLU A 180 17.74 3.30 2.46
C GLU A 180 16.96 4.53 1.95
N VAL A 181 16.56 4.52 0.67
CA VAL A 181 15.81 5.64 0.07
C VAL A 181 14.39 5.74 0.62
N ARG A 182 13.71 4.62 0.93
CA ARG A 182 12.38 4.64 1.57
C ARG A 182 12.43 5.44 2.88
N GLN A 183 13.41 5.14 3.72
CA GLN A 183 13.59 5.84 4.99
C GLN A 183 13.89 7.33 4.78
N GLU A 184 14.74 7.67 3.79
CA GLU A 184 15.03 9.05 3.43
C GLU A 184 13.79 9.83 2.95
N LEU A 185 12.92 9.21 2.14
CA LEU A 185 11.68 9.84 1.68
C LEU A 185 10.73 10.13 2.84
N ARG A 186 10.59 9.19 3.78
CA ARG A 186 9.73 9.38 4.96
C ARG A 186 10.26 10.48 5.87
N GLU A 187 11.57 10.52 6.10
CA GLU A 187 12.21 11.57 6.89
C GLU A 187 12.07 12.95 6.21
N LEU A 188 12.31 13.03 4.91
CA LEU A 188 12.13 14.24 4.12
C LEU A 188 10.69 14.77 4.21
N GLN A 189 9.71 13.89 4.09
CA GLN A 189 8.30 14.26 4.20
C GLN A 189 7.98 14.83 5.59
N ARG A 190 8.47 14.19 6.67
CA ARG A 190 8.31 14.66 8.05
C ARG A 190 8.97 16.02 8.31
N GLN A 191 10.19 16.21 7.80
CA GLN A 191 10.94 17.46 7.99
C GLN A 191 10.33 18.63 7.23
N THR A 192 9.71 18.37 6.07
CA THR A 192 9.19 19.42 5.19
C THR A 192 7.68 19.64 5.33
N ASN A 193 6.97 18.72 5.98
CA ASN A 193 5.50 18.67 6.10
C ASN A 193 4.79 18.81 4.74
N LEU A 194 5.42 18.28 3.69
CA LEU A 194 4.89 18.28 2.35
C LEU A 194 3.91 17.13 2.14
N THR A 195 2.97 17.34 1.23
CA THR A 195 2.00 16.31 0.83
C THR A 195 2.57 15.46 -0.28
N PHE A 196 2.64 14.15 -0.08
CA PHE A 196 3.21 13.20 -1.03
C PHE A 196 2.09 12.34 -1.59
N ILE A 197 2.01 12.23 -2.93
CA ILE A 197 1.19 11.23 -3.60
C ILE A 197 2.13 10.27 -4.33
N TYR A 198 2.21 9.05 -3.82
CA TYR A 198 3.16 8.03 -4.22
C TYR A 198 2.48 6.90 -4.97
N VAL A 199 2.93 6.61 -6.19
CA VAL A 199 2.42 5.47 -6.98
C VAL A 199 3.42 4.34 -6.89
N THR A 200 2.94 3.15 -6.54
CA THR A 200 3.75 1.93 -6.54
C THR A 200 2.93 0.69 -6.84
N HIS A 201 3.61 -0.37 -7.27
CA HIS A 201 3.09 -1.72 -7.35
C HIS A 201 3.61 -2.61 -6.21
N ASP A 202 4.56 -2.12 -5.41
CA ASP A 202 5.16 -2.80 -4.28
C ASP A 202 4.33 -2.53 -3.01
N GLN A 203 3.86 -3.60 -2.39
CA GLN A 203 2.99 -3.53 -1.22
C GLN A 203 3.76 -3.11 0.03
N GLU A 204 5.00 -3.56 0.18
CA GLU A 204 5.83 -3.22 1.32
C GLU A 204 6.12 -1.72 1.33
N GLU A 205 6.33 -1.11 0.16
CA GLU A 205 6.48 0.34 0.01
C GLU A 205 5.26 1.09 0.51
N ALA A 206 4.09 0.74 -0.02
CA ALA A 206 2.86 1.41 0.30
C ALA A 206 2.54 1.29 1.80
N LEU A 207 2.74 0.12 2.40
CA LEU A 207 2.45 -0.11 3.81
C LEU A 207 3.48 0.52 4.75
N ALA A 208 4.75 0.61 4.36
CA ALA A 208 5.82 1.16 5.21
C ALA A 208 5.88 2.70 5.21
N LEU A 209 5.56 3.33 4.08
CA LEU A 209 5.75 4.78 3.91
C LEU A 209 4.49 5.61 4.19
N SER A 210 3.31 5.04 3.97
CA SER A 210 2.10 5.84 3.81
C SER A 210 1.35 6.02 5.12
N ASP A 211 0.72 7.17 5.25
CA ASP A 211 -0.30 7.41 6.28
C ASP A 211 -1.63 6.78 5.85
N ARG A 212 -1.97 6.89 4.55
CA ARG A 212 -3.12 6.22 3.92
C ARG A 212 -2.75 5.65 2.55
N VAL A 213 -3.41 4.55 2.21
CA VAL A 213 -3.23 3.82 0.95
C VAL A 213 -4.59 3.68 0.27
N ALA A 214 -4.66 4.06 -1.00
CA ALA A 214 -5.75 3.67 -1.91
C ALA A 214 -5.31 2.46 -2.73
N VAL A 215 -6.01 1.34 -2.53
CA VAL A 215 -5.86 0.15 -3.37
C VAL A 215 -6.73 0.33 -4.60
N MET A 216 -6.13 0.25 -5.79
CA MET A 216 -6.78 0.43 -7.07
C MET A 216 -6.82 -0.86 -7.88
N GLN A 217 -7.96 -1.11 -8.53
CA GLN A 217 -8.17 -2.21 -9.45
C GLN A 217 -8.99 -1.75 -10.66
N GLN A 218 -8.54 -2.09 -11.88
CA GLN A 218 -9.28 -1.83 -13.11
C GLN A 218 -9.85 -0.39 -13.23
N GLY A 219 -9.05 0.60 -12.83
CA GLY A 219 -9.40 2.02 -12.89
C GLY A 219 -10.31 2.51 -11.76
N ARG A 220 -10.65 1.67 -10.76
CA ARG A 220 -11.46 2.02 -9.59
C ARG A 220 -10.62 1.97 -8.32
N VAL A 221 -11.08 2.66 -7.29
CA VAL A 221 -10.55 2.56 -5.93
C VAL A 221 -11.38 1.51 -5.19
N GLU A 222 -10.73 0.45 -4.74
CA GLU A 222 -11.36 -0.67 -4.03
C GLU A 222 -11.46 -0.40 -2.53
N GLN A 223 -10.41 0.18 -1.95
CA GLN A 223 -10.36 0.51 -0.53
C GLN A 223 -9.39 1.66 -0.29
N VAL A 224 -9.74 2.54 0.64
CA VAL A 224 -8.85 3.55 1.19
C VAL A 224 -8.80 3.37 2.71
N GLY A 225 -7.60 3.34 3.27
CA GLY A 225 -7.41 3.19 4.71
C GLY A 225 -5.96 3.38 5.11
N SER A 226 -5.70 3.35 6.42
CA SER A 226 -4.33 3.23 6.92
C SER A 226 -3.69 1.90 6.49
N PRO A 227 -2.36 1.79 6.42
CA PRO A 227 -1.69 0.51 6.14
C PRO A 227 -2.22 -0.66 6.96
N ARG A 228 -2.49 -0.42 8.24
CA ARG A 228 -3.02 -1.44 9.16
C ARG A 228 -4.43 -1.85 8.79
N GLU A 229 -5.32 -0.92 8.49
CA GLU A 229 -6.69 -1.23 8.07
C GLU A 229 -6.70 -2.01 6.75
N ILE A 230 -5.87 -1.62 5.77
CA ILE A 230 -5.74 -2.33 4.50
C ILE A 230 -5.25 -3.77 4.70
N TYR A 231 -4.34 -3.99 5.66
CA TYR A 231 -3.78 -5.31 5.94
C TYR A 231 -4.70 -6.20 6.78
N ASP A 232 -5.22 -5.68 7.89
CA ASP A 232 -5.98 -6.41 8.90
C ASP A 232 -7.46 -6.55 8.52
N CYS A 233 -8.02 -5.54 7.84
CA CYS A 233 -9.45 -5.40 7.55
C CYS A 233 -9.70 -5.11 6.05
N PRO A 234 -9.33 -6.04 5.14
CA PRO A 234 -9.58 -5.84 3.71
C PRO A 234 -11.08 -5.79 3.42
N ALA A 235 -11.51 -4.79 2.64
CA ALA A 235 -12.91 -4.54 2.31
C ALA A 235 -13.47 -5.49 1.23
N SER A 236 -12.59 -6.23 0.55
CA SER A 236 -12.98 -7.21 -0.46
C SER A 236 -11.96 -8.35 -0.55
N LEU A 237 -12.39 -9.47 -1.14
CA LEU A 237 -11.50 -10.61 -1.40
C LEU A 237 -10.32 -10.23 -2.29
N PHE A 238 -10.52 -9.30 -3.23
CA PHE A 238 -9.42 -8.79 -4.04
C PHE A 238 -8.36 -8.10 -3.18
N VAL A 239 -8.75 -7.17 -2.29
CA VAL A 239 -7.77 -6.48 -1.44
C VAL A 239 -7.07 -7.48 -0.52
N ALA A 240 -7.81 -8.44 0.03
CA ALA A 240 -7.25 -9.48 0.90
C ALA A 240 -6.21 -10.36 0.19
N GLN A 241 -6.47 -10.75 -1.07
CA GLN A 241 -5.56 -11.53 -1.91
C GLN A 241 -4.40 -10.71 -2.45
N PHE A 242 -4.65 -9.43 -2.70
CA PHE A 242 -3.66 -8.52 -3.25
C PHE A 242 -2.65 -8.13 -2.18
N ILE A 243 -3.07 -7.87 -0.93
CA ILE A 243 -2.19 -7.38 0.14
C ILE A 243 -1.68 -8.54 0.98
N GLY A 244 -0.37 -8.82 0.91
CA GLY A 244 0.30 -9.84 1.72
C GLY A 244 -0.12 -11.27 1.41
N LYS A 245 0.47 -12.23 2.11
CA LYS A 245 0.03 -13.64 2.06
C LYS A 245 -1.15 -13.84 3.01
N ALA A 246 -2.07 -14.74 2.67
CA ALA A 246 -3.23 -15.08 3.48
C ALA A 246 -3.69 -16.52 3.20
N ASN A 247 -4.31 -17.12 4.21
CA ASN A 247 -5.09 -18.34 4.06
C ASN A 247 -6.56 -17.97 3.96
N PHE A 248 -7.27 -18.58 3.01
CA PHE A 248 -8.69 -18.34 2.79
C PHE A 248 -9.49 -19.61 3.05
N LEU A 249 -10.52 -19.49 3.88
CA LEU A 249 -11.40 -20.59 4.25
C LEU A 249 -12.84 -20.20 3.95
N THR A 250 -13.51 -20.92 3.05
CA THR A 250 -14.91 -20.62 2.70
C THR A 250 -15.84 -21.56 3.44
N GLY A 251 -16.89 -21.01 4.05
CA GLY A 251 -17.84 -21.78 4.84
C GLY A 251 -19.19 -21.09 4.98
N ARG A 252 -20.13 -21.77 5.66
CA ARG A 252 -21.48 -21.25 5.93
C ARG A 252 -21.63 -20.79 7.36
N VAL A 253 -22.25 -19.64 7.57
CA VAL A 253 -22.48 -19.07 8.91
C VAL A 253 -23.49 -19.93 9.67
N LEU A 254 -23.06 -20.48 10.81
CA LEU A 254 -23.92 -21.28 11.70
C LEU A 254 -24.55 -20.43 12.81
N GLN A 255 -23.77 -19.47 13.32
CA GLN A 255 -24.15 -18.60 14.43
C GLN A 255 -23.51 -17.24 14.21
N THR A 256 -24.23 -16.16 14.50
CA THR A 256 -23.79 -14.78 14.27
C THR A 256 -23.18 -14.13 15.50
N ASP A 257 -23.49 -14.62 16.71
CA ASP A 257 -22.90 -14.12 17.97
C ASP A 257 -22.77 -15.25 19.02
N PRO A 258 -21.55 -15.68 19.40
CA PRO A 258 -20.29 -15.38 18.72
C PRO A 258 -20.28 -15.98 17.30
N LEU A 259 -19.68 -15.25 16.35
CA LEU A 259 -19.66 -15.67 14.96
C LEU A 259 -18.93 -17.00 14.77
N THR A 260 -19.66 -17.99 14.25
CA THR A 260 -19.17 -19.34 13.98
C THR A 260 -19.55 -19.75 12.57
N VAL A 261 -18.57 -20.22 11.80
CA VAL A 261 -18.71 -20.58 10.39
C VAL A 261 -18.30 -22.04 10.19
N MET A 262 -19.15 -22.82 9.54
CA MET A 262 -18.86 -24.21 9.16
C MET A 262 -17.99 -24.25 7.91
N VAL A 263 -16.74 -24.67 8.06
CA VAL A 263 -15.78 -24.87 6.95
C VAL A 263 -15.45 -26.36 6.87
N GLN A 264 -15.80 -27.03 5.77
CA GLN A 264 -15.52 -28.47 5.55
C GLN A 264 -15.88 -29.37 6.77
N ASN A 265 -17.05 -29.14 7.37
CA ASN A 265 -17.57 -29.83 8.57
C ASN A 265 -16.87 -29.49 9.90
N LEU A 266 -16.02 -28.47 9.94
CA LEU A 266 -15.42 -27.96 11.17
C LEU A 266 -15.97 -26.56 11.51
N PRO A 267 -16.43 -26.33 12.75
CA PRO A 267 -16.85 -25.01 13.19
C PRO A 267 -15.62 -24.14 13.50
N ILE A 268 -15.48 -23.03 12.79
CA ILE A 268 -14.42 -22.04 13.00
C ILE A 268 -15.03 -20.75 13.52
N ARG A 269 -14.49 -20.23 14.63
CA ARG A 269 -14.90 -18.94 15.19
C ARG A 269 -14.11 -17.81 14.54
N ALA A 270 -14.79 -16.73 14.20
CA ALA A 270 -14.20 -15.58 13.51
C ALA A 270 -14.68 -14.24 14.08
N SER A 271 -13.96 -13.16 13.76
CA SER A 271 -14.38 -11.78 13.95
C SER A 271 -15.01 -11.24 12.67
N ALA A 272 -16.17 -10.61 12.80
CA ALA A 272 -16.87 -10.00 11.66
C ALA A 272 -16.33 -8.60 11.29
N MET A 273 -15.52 -7.97 12.15
CA MET A 273 -14.87 -6.65 11.91
C MET A 273 -15.79 -5.60 11.25
N GLY A 274 -17.02 -5.46 11.74
CA GLY A 274 -18.00 -4.49 11.23
C GLY A 274 -18.93 -5.01 10.12
N TYR A 275 -18.62 -6.16 9.52
CA TYR A 275 -19.56 -6.91 8.69
C TYR A 275 -20.62 -7.59 9.56
N GLN A 276 -21.86 -7.67 9.08
CA GLN A 276 -22.97 -8.34 9.77
C GLN A 276 -23.43 -9.55 8.94
N PRO A 277 -22.76 -10.71 9.08
CA PRO A 277 -23.15 -11.90 8.34
C PRO A 277 -24.53 -12.40 8.78
N GLN A 278 -25.29 -12.94 7.82
CA GLN A 278 -26.57 -13.58 8.06
C GLN A 278 -26.40 -15.09 8.30
N LEU A 279 -27.38 -15.70 8.96
CA LEU A 279 -27.40 -17.15 9.16
C LEU A 279 -27.51 -17.87 7.79
N ASP A 280 -26.81 -18.99 7.63
CA ASP A 280 -26.65 -19.75 6.38
C ASP A 280 -25.93 -19.00 5.23
N GLU A 281 -25.49 -17.76 5.44
CA GLU A 281 -24.70 -17.03 4.46
C GLU A 281 -23.37 -17.73 4.21
N THR A 282 -22.92 -17.77 2.95
CA THR A 282 -21.59 -18.29 2.60
C THR A 282 -20.58 -17.14 2.65
N VAL A 283 -19.59 -17.28 3.53
CA VAL A 283 -18.57 -16.27 3.80
C VAL A 283 -17.17 -16.83 3.62
N THR A 284 -16.20 -15.95 3.33
CA THR A 284 -14.78 -16.30 3.28
C THR A 284 -14.06 -15.73 4.50
N LEU A 285 -13.42 -16.59 5.27
CA LEU A 285 -12.55 -16.23 6.37
C LEU A 285 -11.12 -16.04 5.85
N MET A 286 -10.43 -15.07 6.43
CA MET A 286 -9.02 -14.79 6.21
C MET A 286 -8.24 -15.07 7.49
N ILE A 287 -7.08 -15.72 7.35
CA ILE A 287 -6.10 -15.84 8.43
C ILE A 287 -4.71 -15.56 7.85
N ARG A 288 -3.98 -14.61 8.42
CA ARG A 288 -2.62 -14.32 7.96
C ARG A 288 -1.63 -15.40 8.41
N PRO A 289 -0.64 -15.80 7.60
CA PRO A 289 0.31 -16.86 7.95
C PRO A 289 1.04 -16.64 9.27
N GLU A 290 1.39 -15.39 9.59
CA GLU A 290 2.05 -14.99 10.83
C GLU A 290 1.15 -14.99 12.07
N GLN A 291 -0.18 -15.11 11.88
CA GLN A 291 -1.15 -15.26 12.96
C GLN A 291 -1.38 -16.73 13.35
N LEU A 292 -0.89 -17.67 12.54
CA LEU A 292 -0.92 -19.10 12.85
C LEU A 292 0.28 -19.48 13.72
N GLN A 293 0.00 -19.97 14.93
CA GLN A 293 1.01 -20.54 15.80
C GLN A 293 1.09 -22.05 15.56
N ILE A 294 2.32 -22.56 15.43
CA ILE A 294 2.61 -23.99 15.27
C ILE A 294 3.13 -24.50 16.61
N ALA A 295 2.46 -25.51 17.17
CA ALA A 295 2.95 -26.29 18.30
C ALA A 295 3.19 -27.74 17.85
N GLU A 296 4.26 -28.35 18.36
CA GLU A 296 4.47 -29.79 18.19
C GLU A 296 3.33 -30.55 18.88
N SER A 297 2.83 -31.59 18.22
CA SER A 297 1.85 -32.48 18.85
C SER A 297 2.57 -33.30 19.91
N GLN A 298 2.54 -32.88 21.17
CA GLN A 298 3.04 -33.71 22.26
C GLN A 298 2.08 -34.91 22.43
N PRO A 299 2.58 -36.15 22.39
CA PRO A 299 1.77 -37.31 22.72
C PRO A 299 1.42 -37.28 24.21
N ASP A 300 0.12 -37.13 24.52
CA ASP A 300 -0.54 -37.38 25.80
C ASP A 300 0.24 -37.05 27.09
N ALA A 301 0.25 -35.77 27.47
CA ALA A 301 0.30 -35.39 28.88
C ALA A 301 -1.09 -34.92 29.29
N ALA A 302 -1.79 -35.72 30.11
CA ALA A 302 -3.10 -35.35 30.64
C ALA A 302 -2.99 -34.01 31.39
N PRO A 303 -3.77 -32.97 31.01
CA PRO A 303 -3.70 -31.68 31.66
C PRO A 303 -4.14 -31.80 33.13
N THR A 304 -3.40 -31.18 34.04
CA THR A 304 -3.86 -31.04 35.44
C THR A 304 -5.14 -30.18 35.49
N ALA A 305 -6.00 -30.38 36.49
CA ALA A 305 -7.31 -29.69 36.57
C ALA A 305 -7.22 -28.14 36.49
N VAL A 306 -6.11 -27.56 36.95
CA VAL A 306 -5.83 -26.12 36.85
C VAL A 306 -5.46 -25.72 35.41
N GLN A 307 -4.71 -26.55 34.70
CA GLN A 307 -4.43 -26.37 33.27
C GLN A 307 -5.68 -26.56 32.43
N ALA A 308 -6.57 -27.50 32.77
CA ALA A 308 -7.82 -27.73 32.06
C ALA A 308 -8.79 -26.53 32.17
N ALA A 309 -8.90 -25.88 33.34
CA ALA A 309 -9.73 -24.68 33.50
C ALA A 309 -9.16 -23.46 32.76
N THR A 310 -7.82 -23.30 32.77
CA THR A 310 -7.13 -22.23 32.04
C THR A 310 -7.17 -22.46 30.52
N GLN A 311 -7.07 -23.73 30.09
CA GLN A 311 -7.23 -24.15 28.69
C GLN A 311 -8.67 -24.01 28.22
N ALA A 312 -9.68 -24.29 29.05
CA ALA A 312 -11.09 -24.09 28.69
C ALA A 312 -11.43 -22.59 28.51
N ALA A 313 -10.87 -21.72 29.36
CA ALA A 313 -10.98 -20.27 29.21
C ALA A 313 -10.22 -19.75 27.98
N ALA A 314 -9.03 -20.30 27.67
CA ALA A 314 -8.27 -19.98 26.47
C ALA A 314 -8.91 -20.53 25.18
N GLN A 315 -9.53 -21.72 25.22
CA GLN A 315 -10.27 -22.36 24.12
C GLN A 315 -11.50 -21.55 23.69
N LEU A 316 -12.04 -20.69 24.55
CA LEU A 316 -13.13 -19.79 24.16
C LEU A 316 -12.68 -18.75 23.12
N SER A 317 -11.39 -18.40 23.12
CA SER A 317 -10.79 -17.37 22.26
C SER A 317 -9.83 -17.89 21.18
N VAL A 318 -9.63 -19.21 21.08
CA VAL A 318 -8.63 -19.83 20.20
C VAL A 318 -9.26 -20.94 19.38
N ASN A 319 -8.96 -20.97 18.07
CA ASN A 319 -9.24 -22.10 17.20
C ASN A 319 -8.01 -23.03 17.16
N GLN A 320 -8.24 -24.34 17.05
CA GLN A 320 -7.18 -25.35 16.97
C GLN A 320 -7.44 -26.33 15.83
N LEU A 321 -6.39 -26.73 15.13
CA LEU A 321 -6.46 -27.66 14.00
C LEU A 321 -5.19 -28.50 13.91
N SER A 322 -5.32 -29.82 13.79
CA SER A 322 -4.17 -30.69 13.53
C SER A 322 -3.87 -30.75 12.03
N GLY A 323 -2.58 -30.89 11.70
CA GLY A 323 -2.14 -30.99 10.31
C GLY A 323 -0.78 -31.65 10.17
N ARG A 324 -0.43 -31.96 8.93
CA ARG A 324 0.87 -32.56 8.55
C ARG A 324 1.71 -31.55 7.78
N VAL A 325 2.96 -31.37 8.18
CA VAL A 325 3.92 -30.55 7.42
C VAL A 325 4.24 -31.24 6.10
N ILE A 326 4.01 -30.54 4.99
CA ILE A 326 4.26 -31.05 3.63
C ILE A 326 5.49 -30.40 2.98
N GLY A 327 5.92 -29.24 3.49
CA GLY A 327 7.12 -28.57 3.03
C GLY A 327 7.37 -27.30 3.82
N ASP A 328 8.62 -26.86 3.81
CA ASP A 328 9.05 -25.62 4.43
C ASP A 328 9.96 -24.84 3.47
N THR A 329 10.04 -23.52 3.69
CA THR A 329 10.83 -22.62 2.89
C THR A 329 11.46 -21.59 3.80
N TYR A 330 12.79 -21.54 3.79
CA TYR A 330 13.56 -20.59 4.58
C TYR A 330 13.62 -19.23 3.88
N VAL A 331 13.14 -18.19 4.56
CA VAL A 331 13.12 -16.80 4.06
C VAL A 331 13.78 -15.89 5.10
N GLY A 332 15.12 -15.83 5.06
CA GLY A 332 15.89 -14.90 5.90
C GLY A 332 15.92 -15.28 7.38
N GLN A 333 15.00 -14.75 8.19
CA GLN A 333 14.81 -15.12 9.60
C GLN A 333 13.51 -15.90 9.84
N LEU A 334 12.70 -16.05 8.79
CA LEU A 334 11.39 -16.67 8.85
C LEU A 334 11.44 -18.04 8.17
N LEU A 335 10.65 -18.97 8.67
CA LEU A 335 10.35 -20.25 8.05
C LEU A 335 8.89 -20.23 7.63
N GLN A 336 8.64 -20.31 6.33
CA GLN A 336 7.30 -20.49 5.78
C GLN A 336 7.01 -21.97 5.69
N VAL A 337 5.96 -22.43 6.35
CA VAL A 337 5.62 -23.85 6.48
C VAL A 337 4.28 -24.09 5.81
N GLN A 338 4.24 -25.06 4.91
CA GLN A 338 3.03 -25.55 4.28
C GLN A 338 2.51 -26.76 5.05
N ILE A 339 1.25 -26.73 5.43
CA ILE A 339 0.62 -27.71 6.31
C ILE A 339 -0.66 -28.20 5.64
N GLU A 340 -0.78 -29.50 5.45
CA GLU A 340 -2.00 -30.15 4.99
C GLU A 340 -2.91 -30.44 6.20
N THR A 341 -4.14 -29.95 6.14
CA THR A 341 -5.11 -30.05 7.24
C THR A 341 -6.45 -30.54 6.72
N ALA A 342 -7.39 -30.83 7.62
CA ALA A 342 -8.78 -31.13 7.25
C ALA A 342 -9.50 -29.95 6.55
N LEU A 343 -8.96 -28.72 6.62
CA LEU A 343 -9.48 -27.55 5.93
C LEU A 343 -8.78 -27.30 4.57
N GLY A 344 -7.88 -28.18 4.16
CA GLY A 344 -7.00 -28.00 3.01
C GLY A 344 -5.60 -27.54 3.41
N ARG A 345 -4.88 -26.94 2.45
CA ARG A 345 -3.49 -26.50 2.65
C ARG A 345 -3.45 -25.12 3.26
N LEU A 346 -2.77 -24.99 4.40
CA LEU A 346 -2.52 -23.73 5.09
C LEU A 346 -1.02 -23.41 5.06
N THR A 347 -0.71 -22.12 5.01
CA THR A 347 0.64 -21.60 5.13
C THR A 347 0.78 -20.85 6.44
N ALA A 348 1.75 -21.22 7.27
CA ALA A 348 2.11 -20.54 8.49
C ALA A 348 3.52 -19.95 8.37
N THR A 349 3.79 -18.83 9.06
CA THR A 349 5.11 -18.20 9.08
C THR A 349 5.62 -18.12 10.51
N VAL A 350 6.75 -18.75 10.80
CA VAL A 350 7.35 -18.84 12.14
C VAL A 350 8.80 -18.36 12.15
N LEU A 351 9.35 -18.01 13.30
CA LEU A 351 10.77 -17.62 13.43
C LEU A 351 11.68 -18.84 13.28
N GLY A 352 12.73 -18.69 12.48
CA GLY A 352 13.65 -19.76 12.07
C GLY A 352 14.50 -20.27 13.23
N LYS A 353 14.10 -21.41 13.80
CA LYS A 353 14.89 -22.36 14.60
C LYS A 353 14.14 -23.66 14.95
N ALA A 354 12.89 -23.83 14.48
CA ALA A 354 12.08 -25.00 14.81
C ALA A 354 12.37 -26.16 13.84
N SER A 355 12.89 -27.27 14.36
CA SER A 355 12.81 -28.58 13.69
C SER A 355 11.38 -29.08 13.88
N LEU A 356 10.51 -28.85 12.90
CA LEU A 356 9.11 -29.24 13.04
C LEU A 356 8.94 -30.75 12.84
N SER A 357 8.16 -31.38 13.72
CA SER A 357 7.67 -32.74 13.54
C SER A 357 6.79 -32.86 12.28
N SER A 358 6.61 -34.09 11.79
CA SER A 358 5.71 -34.34 10.65
C SER A 358 4.27 -33.95 10.97
N GLU A 359 3.83 -34.14 12.21
CA GLU A 359 2.50 -33.76 12.68
C GLU A 359 2.59 -32.57 13.63
N VAL A 360 1.73 -31.57 13.41
CA VAL A 360 1.72 -30.31 14.14
C VAL A 360 0.29 -29.89 14.47
N ASN A 361 0.15 -29.14 15.57
CA ASN A 361 -1.10 -28.47 15.92
C ASN A 361 -0.99 -26.99 15.60
N LEU A 362 -1.91 -26.52 14.76
CA LEU A 362 -2.11 -25.11 14.45
C LEU A 362 -3.07 -24.50 15.46
N THR A 363 -2.73 -23.31 15.97
CA THR A 363 -3.61 -22.51 16.82
C THR A 363 -3.63 -21.06 16.36
N TRP A 364 -4.79 -20.41 16.47
CA TRP A 364 -4.93 -18.97 16.20
C TRP A 364 -6.06 -18.36 17.01
N LEU A 365 -5.95 -17.06 17.30
CA LEU A 365 -6.99 -16.31 18.00
C LEU A 365 -8.23 -16.14 17.11
N VAL A 366 -9.42 -16.11 17.72
CA VAL A 366 -10.68 -15.78 17.02
C VAL A 366 -10.58 -14.38 16.37
N SER A 367 -9.94 -13.43 17.05
CA SER A 367 -9.72 -12.07 16.53
C SER A 367 -8.78 -12.00 15.33
N ALA A 368 -7.95 -13.03 15.10
CA ALA A 368 -7.07 -13.13 13.95
C ALA A 368 -7.76 -13.75 12.72
N CYS A 369 -8.91 -14.38 12.92
CA CYS A 369 -9.71 -14.93 11.84
C CYS A 369 -10.78 -13.91 11.46
N THR A 370 -10.58 -13.21 10.35
CA THR A 370 -11.47 -12.10 9.94
C THR A 370 -12.38 -12.56 8.82
N VAL A 371 -13.66 -12.18 8.87
CA VAL A 371 -14.57 -12.36 7.72
C VAL A 371 -14.29 -11.30 6.67
N ILE A 372 -14.09 -11.74 5.44
CA ILE A 372 -14.04 -10.85 4.28
C ILE A 372 -15.48 -10.61 3.82
N PRO A 373 -15.92 -9.35 3.71
CA PRO A 373 -17.22 -9.04 3.13
C PRO A 373 -17.31 -9.62 1.72
N PRO A 374 -18.46 -10.21 1.32
CA PRO A 374 -18.70 -10.49 -0.09
C PRO A 374 -18.54 -9.18 -0.86
N ALA A 375 -17.90 -9.24 -2.03
CA ALA A 375 -17.64 -8.05 -2.83
C ALA A 375 -18.91 -7.21 -2.91
N LEU A 376 -18.84 -5.95 -2.49
CA LEU A 376 -19.93 -5.00 -2.63
C LEU A 376 -20.35 -5.08 -4.11
N ALA A 377 -21.51 -5.69 -4.37
CA ALA A 377 -22.20 -5.42 -5.62
C ALA A 377 -22.31 -3.91 -5.67
N THR A 378 -21.61 -3.31 -6.62
CA THR A 378 -21.64 -1.87 -6.89
C THR A 378 -23.04 -1.37 -6.62
N MET A 379 -23.22 -0.56 -5.57
CA MET A 379 -24.49 0.11 -5.32
C MET A 379 -24.93 0.73 -6.66
N PRO A 380 -26.15 0.48 -7.16
CA PRO A 380 -26.66 1.32 -8.22
C PRO A 380 -26.65 2.75 -7.66
N SER A 381 -25.93 3.66 -8.32
CA SER A 381 -26.00 5.08 -8.00
C SER A 381 -27.48 5.51 -7.97
N PRO A 382 -27.88 6.39 -7.03
CA PRO A 382 -29.24 6.91 -6.99
C PRO A 382 -29.62 7.66 -8.28
#